data_AF-A0A2P6NYP1-F1
#
_entry.id   AF-A0A2P6NYP1-F1
#
_cell.length_a   1.000
_cell.length_b   1.000
_cell.length_c   1.000
_cell.angle_alpha   90.00
_cell.angle_beta   90.00
_cell.angle_gamma   90.00
#
_symmetry.space_group_name_H-M   'P 1'
#
loop_
_entity.id
_entity.type
_entity.pdbx_description
1 polymer ?
#
loop_
_entity_poly.entity_id
_entity_poly.type
_entity_poly.pdbx_seq_one_letter_code
_entity_poly.pdbx_strand_id
1 'polypeptide(L)'
;MSSSLLSMSLQLFIFIVTVEPAHILDLIFHPMGTPVKTQAVSTTDVVEGYTEEVLQRVKQLEVEAISLLKKEESDETFQNAIDILTKAIDLAPTHPSPYNNRGQIRQLQGKVEEAEADVEKAIQLSTNNTPISLRQALTQRGMMRMKRGDEDGAREDLERAGKLGNTLAAQEAVKLNPYARMCNQMLTQAMANAQFS
;
A
#
# COMPACT_ATOMS: atom_id res chain seq x y z
N MET A 1 -2.01 -24.91 9.03
CA MET A 1 -3.18 -24.10 8.61
C MET A 1 -2.86 -22.60 8.49
N SER A 2 -1.60 -22.16 8.60
CA SER A 2 -1.18 -20.74 8.50
C SER A 2 -0.69 -20.30 7.12
N SER A 3 -0.41 -21.23 6.20
CA SER A 3 0.17 -20.93 4.88
C SER A 3 -0.82 -20.26 3.90
N SER A 4 -2.13 -20.46 4.06
CA SER A 4 -3.15 -19.88 3.17
C SER A 4 -3.44 -18.40 3.43
N LEU A 5 -3.32 -17.94 4.68
CA LEU A 5 -3.53 -16.54 5.06
C LEU A 5 -2.35 -15.65 4.67
N LEU A 6 -1.12 -16.18 4.75
CA LEU A 6 0.08 -15.50 4.22
C LEU A 6 -0.02 -15.38 2.69
N SER A 7 -0.43 -16.44 2.01
CA SER A 7 -0.65 -16.47 0.56
C SER A 7 -1.72 -15.47 0.10
N MET A 8 -2.87 -15.36 0.78
CA MET A 8 -3.88 -14.35 0.44
C MET A 8 -3.42 -12.91 0.72
N SER A 9 -2.69 -12.68 1.82
CA SER A 9 -2.14 -11.37 2.16
C SER A 9 -1.09 -10.93 1.13
N LEU A 10 -0.31 -11.88 0.61
CA LEU A 10 0.71 -11.68 -0.43
C LEU A 10 0.09 -11.50 -1.83
N GLN A 11 -1.06 -12.11 -2.12
CA GLN A 11 -1.75 -11.91 -3.39
C GLN A 11 -2.37 -10.51 -3.47
N LEU A 12 -2.88 -10.00 -2.34
CA LEU A 12 -3.28 -8.61 -2.20
C LEU A 12 -2.07 -7.66 -2.28
N PHE A 13 -0.92 -8.07 -1.74
CA PHE A 13 0.36 -7.36 -1.77
C PHE A 13 0.92 -7.20 -3.20
N ILE A 14 0.98 -8.28 -3.98
CA ILE A 14 1.41 -8.25 -5.39
C ILE A 14 0.40 -7.44 -6.21
N PHE A 15 -0.90 -7.58 -5.95
CA PHE A 15 -1.94 -6.80 -6.60
C PHE A 15 -1.77 -5.28 -6.37
N ILE A 16 -1.41 -4.85 -5.16
CA ILE A 16 -1.16 -3.42 -4.87
C ILE A 16 0.08 -2.89 -5.60
N VAL A 17 1.06 -3.76 -5.87
CA VAL A 17 2.38 -3.39 -6.41
C VAL A 17 2.47 -3.55 -7.94
N THR A 18 1.72 -4.49 -8.56
CA THR A 18 1.92 -4.88 -9.98
C THR A 18 0.73 -4.62 -10.91
N VAL A 19 -0.35 -3.97 -10.47
CA VAL A 19 -1.48 -3.70 -11.37
C VAL A 19 -1.12 -2.58 -12.35
N GLU A 20 -0.81 -2.97 -13.58
CA GLU A 20 -1.05 -2.12 -14.75
C GLU A 20 -2.53 -1.68 -14.72
N PRO A 21 -2.83 -0.36 -14.70
CA PRO A 21 -4.18 0.12 -14.33
C PRO A 21 -5.31 -0.23 -15.31
N ALA A 22 -5.03 -0.90 -16.42
CA ALA A 22 -5.96 -0.99 -17.54
C ALA A 22 -6.77 -2.30 -17.65
N HIS A 23 -6.40 -3.41 -16.99
CA HIS A 23 -7.03 -4.71 -17.31
C HIS A 23 -7.62 -5.50 -16.15
N ILE A 24 -7.32 -5.15 -14.89
CA ILE A 24 -7.79 -5.93 -13.74
C ILE A 24 -9.10 -5.37 -13.13
N LEU A 25 -9.41 -4.10 -13.38
CA LEU A 25 -10.61 -3.45 -12.86
C LEU A 25 -11.92 -3.92 -13.52
N ASP A 26 -11.87 -4.50 -14.72
CA ASP A 26 -13.10 -4.90 -15.43
C ASP A 26 -13.49 -6.37 -15.22
N LEU A 27 -12.52 -7.26 -14.94
CA LEU A 27 -12.78 -8.70 -14.85
C LEU A 27 -13.12 -9.21 -13.45
N ILE A 28 -12.94 -8.42 -12.39
CA ILE A 28 -13.22 -8.85 -11.01
C ILE A 28 -14.56 -8.29 -10.47
N PHE A 29 -15.05 -7.15 -10.98
CA PHE A 29 -16.15 -6.42 -10.32
C PHE A 29 -17.43 -6.17 -11.14
N HIS A 30 -17.56 -6.70 -12.37
CA HIS A 30 -18.79 -6.48 -13.17
C HIS A 30 -19.40 -7.77 -13.78
N PRO A 31 -20.06 -8.65 -12.99
CA PRO A 31 -20.96 -9.67 -13.57
C PRO A 31 -22.31 -9.08 -14.01
N MET A 32 -22.73 -7.93 -13.46
CA MET A 32 -23.89 -7.13 -13.91
C MET A 32 -23.58 -5.66 -13.59
N GLY A 33 -23.48 -4.79 -14.61
CA GLY A 33 -22.74 -3.52 -14.54
C GLY A 33 -23.37 -2.36 -13.76
N THR A 34 -22.56 -1.35 -13.47
CA THR A 34 -22.52 -0.12 -14.30
C THR A 34 -21.08 0.38 -14.39
N PRO A 35 -20.63 0.87 -15.56
CA PRO A 35 -19.26 1.31 -15.75
C PRO A 35 -18.99 2.58 -14.94
N VAL A 36 -18.24 2.46 -13.85
CA VAL A 36 -17.64 3.62 -13.21
C VAL A 36 -16.61 4.16 -14.21
N LYS A 37 -16.87 5.37 -14.73
CA LYS A 37 -15.90 6.11 -15.53
C LYS A 37 -14.70 6.44 -14.66
N THR A 38 -13.75 5.50 -14.59
CA THR A 38 -12.45 5.74 -13.98
C THR A 38 -11.74 6.69 -14.92
N GLN A 39 -11.74 7.98 -14.57
CA GLN A 39 -10.95 8.99 -15.26
C GLN A 39 -9.50 8.49 -15.33
N ALA A 40 -8.87 8.66 -16.49
CA ALA A 40 -7.49 8.25 -16.74
C ALA A 40 -6.55 8.95 -15.74
N VAL A 41 -6.30 8.30 -14.62
CA VAL A 41 -5.26 8.71 -13.67
C VAL A 41 -3.94 8.29 -14.31
N SER A 42 -3.00 9.23 -14.42
CA SER A 42 -1.62 8.98 -14.86
C SER A 42 -1.11 7.69 -14.23
N THR A 43 -0.56 6.79 -15.04
CA THR A 43 -0.10 5.47 -14.58
C THR A 43 1.30 5.51 -13.98
N THR A 44 1.98 6.66 -14.07
CA THR A 44 3.33 6.89 -13.54
C THR A 44 3.42 8.25 -12.86
N ASP A 45 4.14 8.28 -11.75
CA ASP A 45 4.55 9.53 -11.11
C ASP A 45 5.55 10.27 -11.99
N VAL A 46 5.45 11.60 -12.01
CA VAL A 46 6.44 12.46 -12.67
C VAL A 46 7.41 12.93 -11.60
N VAL A 47 8.63 12.39 -11.63
CA VAL A 47 9.69 12.75 -10.69
C VAL A 47 10.62 13.75 -11.36
N GLU A 48 10.57 14.99 -10.91
CA GLU A 48 11.42 16.07 -11.42
C GLU A 48 12.88 15.88 -10.94
N GLY A 49 13.83 16.38 -11.73
CA GLY A 49 15.25 16.40 -11.35
C GLY A 49 16.07 15.17 -11.78
N TYR A 50 15.46 14.22 -12.50
CA TYR A 50 16.15 13.03 -13.04
C TYR A 50 15.93 12.88 -14.53
N THR A 51 16.91 12.28 -15.22
CA THR A 51 16.75 11.92 -16.63
C THR A 51 15.87 10.68 -16.77
N GLU A 52 15.30 10.48 -17.95
CA GLU A 52 14.44 9.32 -18.21
C GLU A 52 15.22 8.01 -18.01
N GLU A 53 16.51 7.96 -18.37
CA GLU A 53 17.35 6.78 -18.19
C GLU A 53 17.53 6.41 -16.71
N VAL A 54 17.69 7.42 -15.85
CA VAL A 54 17.79 7.22 -14.40
C VAL A 54 16.47 6.66 -13.85
N LEU A 55 15.34 7.23 -14.25
CA LEU A 55 14.01 6.77 -13.80
C LEU A 55 13.69 5.36 -14.31
N GLN A 56 14.05 5.04 -15.55
CA GLN A 56 13.94 3.68 -16.10
C GLN A 56 14.80 2.70 -15.32
N ARG A 57 16.04 3.09 -14.95
CA ARG A 57 16.93 2.24 -14.16
C ARG A 57 16.40 2.02 -12.74
N VAL A 58 15.87 3.06 -12.09
CA VAL A 58 15.21 2.94 -10.78
C VAL A 58 14.05 1.97 -10.87
N LYS A 59 13.16 2.13 -11.85
CA LYS A 59 12.02 1.23 -12.07
C LYS A 59 12.47 -0.22 -12.30
N GLN A 60 13.55 -0.43 -13.04
CA GLN A 60 14.12 -1.76 -13.25
C GLN A 60 14.58 -2.40 -11.94
N LEU A 61 15.27 -1.64 -11.09
CA LEU A 61 15.72 -2.12 -9.77
C LEU A 61 14.52 -2.45 -8.86
N GLU A 62 13.47 -1.64 -8.88
CA GLU A 62 12.25 -1.94 -8.11
C GLU A 62 11.61 -3.26 -8.55
N VAL A 63 11.46 -3.47 -9.86
CA VAL A 63 10.94 -4.72 -10.42
C VAL A 63 11.84 -5.90 -10.07
N GLU A 64 13.16 -5.72 -10.13
CA GLU A 64 14.15 -6.74 -9.75
C GLU A 64 13.97 -7.14 -8.27
N ALA A 65 13.89 -6.17 -7.36
CA ALA A 65 13.70 -6.40 -5.93
C ALA A 65 12.41 -7.19 -5.65
N ILE A 66 11.30 -6.83 -6.30
CA ILE A 66 10.02 -7.53 -6.17
C ILE A 66 10.10 -8.94 -6.76
N SER A 67 10.81 -9.12 -7.89
CA SER A 67 10.93 -10.42 -8.54
C SER A 67 11.65 -11.45 -7.67
N LEU A 68 12.63 -11.01 -6.84
CA LEU A 68 13.34 -11.89 -5.92
C LEU A 68 12.39 -12.48 -4.87
N LEU A 69 11.54 -11.65 -4.28
CA LEU A 69 10.57 -12.08 -3.28
C LEU A 69 9.50 -13.00 -3.84
N LYS A 70 9.17 -12.88 -5.13
CA LYS A 70 8.23 -13.81 -5.80
C LYS A 70 8.82 -15.20 -5.99
N LYS A 71 10.14 -15.32 -6.06
CA LYS A 71 10.82 -16.58 -6.34
C LYS A 71 10.99 -17.41 -5.06
N GLU A 72 11.46 -16.78 -4.01
CA GLU A 72 11.77 -17.43 -2.73
C GLU A 72 11.67 -16.40 -1.60
N GLU A 73 11.11 -16.82 -0.47
CA GLU A 73 10.98 -16.00 0.73
C GLU A 73 11.95 -16.51 1.79
N SER A 74 13.09 -15.85 1.93
CA SER A 74 14.11 -16.10 2.93
C SER A 74 14.74 -14.79 3.41
N ASP A 75 15.35 -14.79 4.59
CA ASP A 75 16.06 -13.61 5.12
C ASP A 75 17.10 -13.05 4.14
N GLU A 76 17.77 -13.95 3.39
CA GLU A 76 18.72 -13.58 2.34
C GLU A 76 18.03 -12.86 1.18
N THR A 77 16.89 -13.38 0.67
CA THR A 77 16.16 -12.72 -0.43
C THR A 77 15.62 -11.36 -0.03
N PHE A 78 15.14 -11.21 1.20
CA PHE A 78 14.68 -9.92 1.70
C PHE A 78 15.84 -8.92 1.82
N GLN A 79 17.01 -9.36 2.31
CA GLN A 79 18.18 -8.49 2.38
C GLN A 79 18.66 -8.08 0.99
N ASN A 80 18.72 -9.01 0.04
CA ASN A 80 19.07 -8.72 -1.35
C ASN A 80 18.09 -7.71 -2.00
N ALA A 81 16.79 -7.85 -1.74
CA ALA A 81 15.79 -6.90 -2.24
C ALA A 81 15.94 -5.50 -1.61
N ILE A 82 16.26 -5.43 -0.31
CA ILE A 82 16.56 -4.16 0.38
C ILE A 82 17.82 -3.50 -0.19
N ASP A 83 18.85 -4.28 -0.51
CA ASP A 83 20.09 -3.76 -1.08
C ASP A 83 19.87 -3.22 -2.49
N ILE A 84 19.04 -3.89 -3.30
CA ILE A 84 18.63 -3.41 -4.62
C ILE A 84 17.84 -2.11 -4.53
N LEU A 85 16.89 -2.01 -3.61
CA LEU A 85 16.13 -0.78 -3.40
C LEU A 85 16.99 0.35 -2.83
N THR A 86 18.02 0.02 -2.05
CA THR A 86 19.00 1.00 -1.58
C THR A 86 19.80 1.57 -2.75
N LYS A 87 20.21 0.74 -3.72
CA LYS A 87 20.82 1.23 -4.97
C LYS A 87 19.86 2.12 -5.77
N ALA A 88 18.57 1.79 -5.80
CA ALA A 88 17.56 2.62 -6.46
C ALA A 88 17.42 4.00 -5.78
N ILE A 89 17.47 4.03 -4.44
CA ILE A 89 17.50 5.26 -3.64
C ILE A 89 18.79 6.06 -3.91
N ASP A 90 19.95 5.41 -3.98
CA ASP A 90 21.21 6.10 -4.26
C ASP A 90 21.22 6.77 -5.66
N LEU A 91 20.57 6.15 -6.64
CA LEU A 91 20.40 6.72 -7.98
C LEU A 91 19.41 7.89 -8.02
N ALA A 92 18.31 7.80 -7.26
CA ALA A 92 17.31 8.85 -7.18
C ALA A 92 16.88 9.14 -5.74
N PRO A 93 17.70 9.87 -4.96
CA PRO A 93 17.46 10.07 -3.51
C PRO A 93 16.16 10.79 -3.15
N THR A 94 15.59 11.56 -4.08
CA THR A 94 14.32 12.27 -3.88
C THR A 94 13.14 11.57 -4.54
N HIS A 95 13.31 10.38 -5.11
CA HIS A 95 12.22 9.59 -5.64
C HIS A 95 11.51 8.84 -4.49
N PRO A 96 10.19 9.07 -4.28
CA PRO A 96 9.48 8.47 -3.13
C PRO A 96 9.21 6.95 -3.23
N SER A 97 8.98 6.41 -4.44
CA SER A 97 8.61 5.00 -4.65
C SER A 97 9.62 3.98 -4.07
N PRO A 98 10.95 4.10 -4.28
CA PRO A 98 11.91 3.17 -3.70
C PRO A 98 11.88 3.09 -2.16
N TYR A 99 11.63 4.21 -1.48
CA TYR A 99 11.48 4.21 -0.02
C TYR A 99 10.21 3.47 0.41
N ASN A 100 9.08 3.73 -0.24
CA ASN A 100 7.83 3.01 0.04
C ASN A 100 7.97 1.49 -0.17
N ASN A 101 8.64 1.09 -1.25
CA ASN A 101 8.88 -0.33 -1.54
C ASN A 101 9.83 -0.96 -0.50
N ARG A 102 10.87 -0.24 -0.05
CA ARG A 102 11.80 -0.75 0.95
C ARG A 102 11.14 -0.87 2.33
N GLY A 103 10.33 0.11 2.71
CA GLY A 103 9.55 0.07 3.93
C GLY A 103 8.60 -1.11 3.97
N GLN A 104 7.95 -1.41 2.84
CA GLN A 104 7.09 -2.58 2.71
C GLN A 104 7.83 -3.90 2.95
N ILE A 105 9.01 -4.06 2.36
CA ILE A 105 9.83 -5.27 2.54
C ILE A 105 10.31 -5.40 3.99
N ARG A 106 10.73 -4.30 4.60
CA ARG A 106 11.10 -4.25 6.03
C ARG A 106 9.92 -4.64 6.93
N GLN A 107 8.71 -4.23 6.58
CA GLN A 107 7.51 -4.65 7.30
C GLN A 107 7.29 -6.16 7.20
N LEU A 108 7.51 -6.78 6.02
CA LEU A 108 7.44 -8.23 5.85
C LEU A 108 8.51 -8.96 6.67
N GLN A 109 9.70 -8.39 6.81
CA GLN A 109 10.77 -8.89 7.70
C GLN A 109 10.47 -8.67 9.20
N GLY A 110 9.40 -7.96 9.55
CA GLY A 110 9.10 -7.60 10.94
C GLY A 110 9.93 -6.44 11.50
N LYS A 111 10.71 -5.74 10.67
CA LYS A 111 11.49 -4.54 11.03
C LYS A 111 10.60 -3.29 10.97
N VAL A 112 9.66 -3.19 11.92
CA VAL A 112 8.57 -2.21 11.87
C VAL A 112 9.08 -0.77 11.96
N GLU A 113 10.04 -0.48 12.83
CA GLU A 113 10.57 0.89 13.02
C GLU A 113 11.30 1.39 11.77
N GLU A 114 12.09 0.53 11.13
CA GLU A 114 12.77 0.84 9.87
C GLU A 114 11.78 1.03 8.73
N ALA A 115 10.69 0.25 8.71
CA ALA A 115 9.61 0.41 7.76
C ALA A 115 8.88 1.76 7.92
N GLU A 116 8.60 2.17 9.16
CA GLU A 116 7.95 3.46 9.44
C GLU A 116 8.82 4.62 8.95
N ALA A 117 10.13 4.56 9.19
CA ALA A 117 11.07 5.59 8.75
C ALA A 117 11.08 5.74 7.21
N ASP A 118 11.07 4.62 6.49
CA ASP A 118 11.03 4.62 5.03
C ASP A 118 9.70 5.14 4.46
N VAL A 119 8.58 4.69 5.03
CA VAL A 119 7.25 5.14 4.61
C VAL A 119 7.07 6.64 4.88
N GLU A 120 7.53 7.12 6.03
CA GLU A 120 7.50 8.54 6.35
C GLU A 120 8.37 9.36 5.38
N LYS A 121 9.54 8.84 5.02
CA LYS A 121 10.41 9.47 4.03
C LYS A 121 9.75 9.54 2.66
N ALA A 122 9.06 8.48 2.22
CA ALA A 122 8.30 8.46 0.97
C ALA A 122 7.19 9.52 0.96
N ILE A 123 6.47 9.70 2.09
CA ILE A 123 5.44 10.73 2.24
C ILE A 123 6.06 12.13 2.16
N GLN A 124 7.20 12.36 2.84
CA GLN A 124 7.89 13.66 2.83
C GLN A 124 8.43 14.06 1.45
N LEU A 125 8.91 13.08 0.67
CA LEU A 125 9.44 13.29 -0.67
C LEU A 125 8.34 13.41 -1.73
N SER A 126 7.11 13.01 -1.39
CA SER A 126 6.01 13.06 -2.34
C SER A 126 5.54 14.50 -2.56
N THR A 127 5.33 14.85 -3.82
CA THR A 127 4.80 16.15 -4.25
C THR A 127 3.48 15.95 -5.00
N ASN A 128 2.88 17.05 -5.47
CA ASN A 128 1.67 16.99 -6.30
C ASN A 128 1.87 16.18 -7.61
N ASN A 129 3.12 16.02 -8.06
CA ASN A 129 3.48 15.27 -9.27
C ASN A 129 3.70 13.77 -9.00
N THR A 130 3.70 13.35 -7.73
CA THR A 130 3.88 11.95 -7.33
C THR A 130 2.68 11.40 -6.54
N PRO A 131 1.44 11.52 -7.04
CA PRO A 131 0.25 11.10 -6.30
C PRO A 131 0.18 9.58 -6.09
N ILE A 132 0.85 8.77 -6.92
CA ILE A 132 0.86 7.31 -6.82
C ILE A 132 1.73 6.86 -5.65
N SER A 133 2.96 7.38 -5.56
CA SER A 133 3.84 7.10 -4.42
C SER A 133 3.21 7.60 -3.12
N LEU A 134 2.58 8.78 -3.15
CA LEU A 134 1.92 9.36 -1.97
C LEU A 134 0.77 8.47 -1.48
N ARG A 135 -0.13 8.06 -2.37
CA ARG A 135 -1.26 7.20 -1.96
C ARG A 135 -0.80 5.84 -1.47
N GLN A 136 0.25 5.26 -2.04
CA GLN A 136 0.80 3.98 -1.59
C GLN A 136 1.41 4.10 -0.20
N ALA A 137 2.23 5.13 0.03
CA ALA A 137 2.86 5.36 1.32
C ALA A 137 1.84 5.68 2.43
N LEU A 138 0.82 6.48 2.13
CA LEU A 138 -0.29 6.75 3.05
C LEU A 138 -1.07 5.46 3.38
N THR A 139 -1.35 4.61 2.38
CA THR A 139 -2.00 3.31 2.65
C THR A 139 -1.15 2.43 3.56
N GLN A 140 0.16 2.35 3.33
CA GLN A 140 1.05 1.59 4.19
C GLN A 140 1.08 2.12 5.62
N ARG A 141 1.26 3.44 5.80
CA ARG A 141 1.25 4.06 7.13
C ARG A 141 -0.09 3.85 7.83
N GLY A 142 -1.20 3.98 7.12
CA GLY A 142 -2.53 3.70 7.62
C GLY A 142 -2.67 2.27 8.16
N MET A 143 -2.23 1.27 7.38
CA MET A 143 -2.23 -0.14 7.84
C MET A 143 -1.30 -0.39 9.03
N MET A 144 -0.15 0.27 9.09
CA MET A 144 0.77 0.18 10.23
C MET A 144 0.15 0.76 11.51
N ARG A 145 -0.50 1.93 11.39
CA ARG A 145 -1.25 2.57 12.48
C ARG A 145 -2.40 1.69 12.98
N MET A 146 -3.14 1.05 12.08
CA MET A 146 -4.18 0.07 12.45
C MET A 146 -3.61 -1.07 13.30
N LYS A 147 -2.48 -1.67 12.89
CA LYS A 147 -1.84 -2.75 13.66
C LYS A 147 -1.39 -2.30 15.05
N ARG A 148 -1.11 -1.01 15.22
CA ARG A 148 -0.69 -0.40 16.49
C ARG A 148 -1.85 0.14 17.34
N GLY A 149 -3.09 0.01 16.85
CA GLY A 149 -4.30 0.48 17.53
C GLY A 149 -4.60 1.98 17.36
N ASP A 150 -3.84 2.69 16.53
CA ASP A 150 -4.11 4.09 16.17
C ASP A 150 -5.12 4.15 15.02
N GLU A 151 -6.38 3.86 15.34
CA GLU A 151 -7.47 3.83 14.36
C GLU A 151 -7.78 5.21 13.76
N ASP A 152 -7.66 6.28 14.56
CA ASP A 152 -7.95 7.64 14.12
C ASP A 152 -6.88 8.12 13.12
N GLY A 153 -5.59 7.93 13.46
CA GLY A 153 -4.50 8.24 12.55
C GLY A 153 -4.48 7.34 11.31
N ALA A 154 -4.91 6.09 11.43
CA ALA A 154 -5.08 5.19 10.29
C ALA A 154 -6.18 5.67 9.34
N ARG A 155 -7.34 6.05 9.88
CA ARG A 155 -8.47 6.56 9.10
C ARG A 155 -8.06 7.78 8.29
N GLU A 156 -7.37 8.74 8.91
CA GLU A 156 -6.91 9.95 8.22
C GLU A 156 -6.01 9.65 7.02
N ASP A 157 -5.05 8.75 7.20
CA ASP A 157 -4.12 8.36 6.13
C ASP A 157 -4.85 7.61 5.01
N LEU A 158 -5.74 6.69 5.36
CA LEU A 158 -6.51 5.89 4.40
C LEU A 158 -7.53 6.76 3.62
N GLU A 159 -8.16 7.75 4.26
CA GLU A 159 -9.03 8.72 3.59
C GLU A 159 -8.26 9.56 2.58
N ARG A 160 -7.06 10.03 2.94
CA ARG A 160 -6.19 10.77 2.03
C ARG A 160 -5.75 9.90 0.85
N ALA A 161 -5.33 8.66 1.10
CA ALA A 161 -5.00 7.71 0.05
C ALA A 161 -6.19 7.41 -0.87
N GLY A 162 -7.40 7.30 -0.31
CA GLY A 162 -8.64 7.13 -1.05
C GLY A 162 -8.96 8.30 -1.98
N LYS A 163 -8.77 9.54 -1.51
CA LYS A 163 -8.91 10.76 -2.33
C LYS A 163 -7.93 10.82 -3.49
N LEU A 164 -6.78 10.17 -3.36
CA LEU A 164 -5.77 10.00 -4.41
C LEU A 164 -6.02 8.77 -5.31
N GLY A 165 -7.20 8.13 -5.18
CA GLY A 165 -7.64 7.03 -6.04
C GLY A 165 -7.24 5.64 -5.57
N ASN A 166 -6.80 5.44 -4.32
CA ASN A 166 -6.63 4.10 -3.75
C ASN A 166 -7.98 3.56 -3.26
N THR A 167 -8.60 2.67 -4.06
CA THR A 167 -9.93 2.12 -3.77
C THR A 167 -9.95 1.27 -2.51
N LEU A 168 -8.90 0.47 -2.27
CA LEU A 168 -8.76 -0.33 -1.05
C LEU A 168 -8.71 0.57 0.19
N ALA A 169 -7.88 1.61 0.17
CA ALA A 169 -7.78 2.54 1.29
C ALA A 169 -9.10 3.27 1.56
N ALA A 170 -9.83 3.67 0.51
CA ALA A 170 -11.16 4.25 0.67
C ALA A 170 -12.13 3.28 1.36
N GLN A 171 -12.12 2.01 0.99
CA GLN A 171 -12.95 0.98 1.63
C GLN A 171 -12.57 0.76 3.10
N GLU A 172 -11.28 0.67 3.41
CA GLU A 172 -10.80 0.50 4.79
C GLU A 172 -11.12 1.73 5.65
N ALA A 173 -10.96 2.94 5.12
CA ALA A 173 -11.35 4.18 5.80
C ALA A 173 -12.84 4.19 6.21
N VAL A 174 -13.73 3.67 5.35
CA VAL A 174 -15.16 3.59 5.66
C VAL A 174 -15.43 2.65 6.83
N LYS A 175 -14.70 1.53 6.94
CA LYS A 175 -14.83 0.61 8.08
C LYS A 175 -14.39 1.25 9.39
N LEU A 176 -13.40 2.14 9.33
CA LEU A 176 -12.89 2.89 10.48
C LEU A 176 -13.78 4.08 10.87
N ASN A 177 -14.85 4.36 10.11
CA ASN A 177 -15.76 5.45 10.41
C ASN A 177 -16.35 5.30 11.83
N PRO A 178 -16.18 6.30 12.72
CA PRO A 178 -16.64 6.23 14.10
C PRO A 178 -18.14 5.99 14.22
N TYR A 179 -18.96 6.49 13.28
CA TYR A 179 -20.40 6.24 13.25
C TYR A 179 -20.74 4.78 12.93
N ALA A 180 -20.05 4.17 11.96
CA ALA A 180 -20.24 2.76 11.63
C ALA A 180 -19.82 1.85 12.81
N ARG A 181 -18.72 2.20 13.48
CA ARG A 181 -18.22 1.50 14.67
C ARG A 181 -19.21 1.58 15.83
N MET A 182 -19.75 2.77 16.11
CA MET A 182 -20.72 2.97 17.19
C MET A 182 -22.01 2.18 16.92
N CYS A 183 -22.53 2.22 15.69
CA CYS A 183 -23.69 1.43 15.29
C CYS A 183 -23.45 -0.08 15.46
N ASN A 184 -22.28 -0.58 15.02
CA ASN A 184 -21.92 -1.99 15.16
C ASN A 184 -21.80 -2.40 16.64
N GLN A 185 -21.13 -1.58 17.47
CA GLN A 185 -21.03 -1.84 18.91
C GLN A 185 -22.39 -1.85 19.60
N MET A 186 -23.26 -0.88 19.29
CA MET A 186 -24.62 -0.82 19.84
C MET A 186 -25.44 -2.04 19.43
N LEU A 187 -25.35 -2.47 18.17
CA LEU A 187 -26.02 -3.68 17.68
C LEU A 187 -25.48 -4.94 18.36
N THR A 188 -24.17 -5.10 18.48
CA THR A 188 -23.56 -6.24 19.17
C THR A 188 -23.95 -6.30 20.64
N GLN A 189 -23.98 -5.17 21.34
CA GLN A 189 -24.40 -5.09 22.74
C GLN A 189 -25.87 -5.48 22.91
N ALA A 190 -26.74 -4.99 22.03
CA ALA A 190 -28.17 -5.33 22.05
C ALA A 190 -28.41 -6.82 21.77
N MET A 191 -27.68 -7.41 20.81
CA MET A 191 -27.76 -8.85 20.52
C MET A 191 -27.24 -9.72 21.67
N ALA A 192 -26.13 -9.33 22.31
CA ALA A 192 -25.60 -10.03 23.46
C ALA A 192 -26.60 -10.01 24.63
N ASN A 193 -27.19 -8.85 24.93
CA ASN A 193 -28.17 -8.72 26.01
C ASN A 193 -29.44 -9.56 25.76
N ALA A 194 -29.86 -9.73 24.50
CA ALA A 194 -31.03 -10.52 24.13
C ALA A 194 -30.81 -12.05 24.19
N GLN A 195 -29.55 -12.53 24.23
CA GLN A 195 -29.23 -13.96 24.37
C GLN A 195 -29.19 -14.43 25.83
N PHE A 196 -29.13 -13.51 26.80
CA PHE A 196 -29.07 -13.79 28.23
C PHE A 196 -30.36 -13.43 29.00
N SER A 197 -31.44 -13.12 28.29
CA SER A 197 -32.78 -12.79 28.81
C SER A 197 -33.81 -13.83 28.38
#